data_AF-A0A183V4W1-F1
#
_entry.id   AF-A0A183V4W1-F1
#
_cell.length_a   1.000
_cell.length_b   1.000
_cell.length_c   1.000
_cell.angle_alpha   90.00
_cell.angle_beta   90.00
_cell.angle_gamma   90.00
#
_symmetry.space_group_name_H-M   'P 1'
#
loop_
_entity.id
_entity.type
_entity.pdbx_description
1 polymer ?
#
loop_
_entity_poly.entity_id
_entity_poly.type
_entity_poly.pdbx_seq_one_letter_code
_entity_poly.pdbx_strand_id
1 'polypeptide(L)'
;MVAGLVPMPPPRPDAQRRATWRESLAVLLCMVLCVMVLISVCCLGTYLLKDKPLYEELVDYLDKTIAISKINYNHQLGIYELSEKELSALADQRMYKTLLWTFFFADLGCYLFLAIAILMYFTIDISVGRAFIIFWVVFGIAFVYCIAEIHIFSFLMFPYSSLLPNVTEKLLNHAIPYNPGGLSQMEQRLGCSFDLNLYAAQRRRQNPMNTCDPQISSSFLSKALLWTLMLLRLFPVVIFVMLIAHKFAISSAIASLVDRMKTLLRHNETKNRYIKKKDYRKNNYKVDISNTKTTVIGAPPAPGTRLAFIC
;
A
#
# COMPACT_ATOMS: atom_id res chain seq x y z
N MET A 1 -63.01 -31.31 2.68
CA MET A 1 -62.38 -30.04 3.06
C MET A 1 -60.93 -30.09 2.61
N VAL A 2 -60.61 -29.47 1.48
CA VAL A 2 -59.24 -29.41 0.94
C VAL A 2 -58.66 -28.07 1.37
N ALA A 3 -57.64 -28.11 2.23
CA ALA A 3 -56.95 -26.93 2.71
C ALA A 3 -56.21 -26.25 1.55
N GLY A 4 -56.52 -24.98 1.32
CA GLY A 4 -55.91 -24.16 0.29
C GLY A 4 -54.41 -23.97 0.53
N LEU A 5 -53.62 -24.40 -0.45
CA LEU A 5 -52.22 -24.02 -0.61
C LEU A 5 -52.17 -22.52 -0.91
N VAL A 6 -51.84 -21.72 0.11
CA VAL A 6 -51.47 -20.32 -0.08
C VAL A 6 -50.15 -20.30 -0.87
N PRO A 7 -50.04 -19.55 -1.98
CA PRO A 7 -48.77 -19.42 -2.70
C PRO A 7 -47.76 -18.72 -1.79
N MET A 8 -46.60 -19.34 -1.57
CA MET A 8 -45.48 -18.65 -0.94
C MET A 8 -45.15 -17.40 -1.78
N PRO A 9 -44.99 -16.22 -1.17
CA PRO A 9 -44.53 -15.05 -1.90
C PRO A 9 -43.12 -15.33 -2.44
N PRO A 10 -42.80 -14.90 -3.67
CA PRO A 10 -41.48 -15.10 -4.24
C PRO A 10 -40.44 -14.41 -3.34
N PRO A 11 -39.27 -15.03 -3.11
CA PRO A 11 -38.20 -14.41 -2.35
C PRO A 11 -37.81 -13.10 -3.06
N ARG A 12 -37.97 -11.94 -2.41
CA ARG A 12 -37.60 -10.63 -2.95
C ARG A 12 -36.08 -10.61 -3.20
N PRO A 13 -35.59 -10.77 -4.45
CA PRO A 13 -34.16 -10.86 -4.73
C PRO A 13 -33.49 -9.49 -4.63
N ASP A 14 -34.27 -8.41 -4.73
CA ASP A 14 -33.76 -7.08 -4.97
C ASP A 14 -33.15 -6.40 -3.73
N ALA A 15 -33.55 -6.79 -2.52
CA ALA A 15 -32.98 -6.22 -1.29
C ALA A 15 -31.62 -6.85 -0.96
N GLN A 16 -31.52 -8.18 -1.11
CA GLN A 16 -30.30 -8.93 -0.82
C GLN A 16 -29.22 -8.67 -1.86
N ARG A 17 -29.60 -8.55 -3.15
CA ARG A 17 -28.71 -8.15 -4.24
C ARG A 17 -28.28 -6.67 -4.17
N ARG A 18 -29.08 -5.81 -3.53
CA ARG A 18 -28.74 -4.40 -3.24
C ARG A 18 -27.82 -4.21 -2.04
N ALA A 19 -27.71 -5.18 -1.13
CA ALA A 19 -26.73 -5.12 -0.05
C ALA A 19 -25.33 -5.53 -0.55
N THR A 20 -25.27 -6.60 -1.35
CA THR A 20 -24.00 -7.17 -1.82
C THR A 20 -23.25 -6.28 -2.82
N TRP A 21 -23.92 -5.54 -3.73
CA TRP A 21 -23.20 -4.73 -4.73
C TRP A 21 -22.33 -3.63 -4.11
N ARG A 22 -22.73 -3.04 -2.97
CA ARG A 22 -21.95 -2.00 -2.28
C ARG A 22 -20.68 -2.58 -1.68
N GLU A 23 -20.78 -3.77 -1.11
CA GLU A 23 -19.64 -4.50 -0.55
C GLU A 23 -18.66 -4.88 -1.67
N SER A 24 -19.18 -5.42 -2.79
CA SER A 24 -18.36 -5.80 -3.95
C SER A 24 -17.66 -4.58 -4.58
N LEU A 25 -18.30 -3.41 -4.63
CA LEU A 25 -17.65 -2.17 -5.05
C LEU A 25 -16.60 -1.68 -4.05
N ALA A 26 -16.87 -1.75 -2.74
CA ALA A 26 -15.91 -1.32 -1.71
C ALA A 26 -14.63 -2.15 -1.80
N VAL A 27 -14.77 -3.46 -2.02
CA VAL A 27 -13.63 -4.37 -2.20
C VAL A 27 -12.90 -4.10 -3.50
N LEU A 28 -13.61 -3.82 -4.59
CA LEU A 28 -12.97 -3.41 -5.84
C LEU A 28 -12.13 -2.15 -5.63
N LEU A 29 -12.67 -1.14 -4.93
CA LEU A 29 -11.90 0.04 -4.61
C LEU A 29 -10.67 -0.33 -3.79
N CYS A 30 -10.79 -1.17 -2.75
CA CYS A 30 -9.64 -1.64 -1.99
C CYS A 30 -8.60 -2.33 -2.88
N MET A 31 -9.02 -3.19 -3.81
CA MET A 31 -8.12 -3.87 -4.75
C MET A 31 -7.39 -2.87 -5.64
N VAL A 32 -8.11 -1.89 -6.22
CA VAL A 32 -7.52 -0.85 -7.07
C VAL A 32 -6.56 0.02 -6.26
N LEU A 33 -6.97 0.51 -5.08
CA LEU A 33 -6.12 1.30 -4.20
C LEU A 33 -4.90 0.51 -3.74
N CYS A 34 -5.03 -0.78 -3.46
CA CYS A 34 -3.93 -1.64 -3.07
C CYS A 34 -2.86 -1.71 -4.18
N VAL A 35 -3.27 -1.85 -5.44
CA VAL A 35 -2.34 -1.79 -6.59
C VAL A 35 -1.69 -0.40 -6.71
N MET A 36 -2.46 0.68 -6.56
CA MET A 36 -1.91 2.05 -6.64
C MET A 36 -0.93 2.35 -5.51
N VAL A 37 -1.24 1.93 -4.28
CA VAL A 37 -0.33 2.04 -3.14
C VAL A 37 0.91 1.20 -3.35
N LEU A 38 0.81 -0.01 -3.92
CA LEU A 38 1.96 -0.83 -4.25
C LEU A 38 2.90 -0.14 -5.25
N ILE A 39 2.35 0.50 -6.30
CA ILE A 39 3.13 1.30 -7.25
C ILE A 39 3.85 2.45 -6.52
N SER A 40 3.18 3.11 -5.58
CA SER A 40 3.77 4.17 -4.75
C SER A 40 4.89 3.66 -3.86
N VAL A 41 4.68 2.55 -3.14
CA VAL A 41 5.70 1.88 -2.31
C VAL A 41 6.92 1.52 -3.16
N CYS A 42 6.72 0.93 -4.34
CA CYS A 42 7.81 0.62 -5.26
C CYS A 42 8.54 1.90 -5.69
N CYS A 43 7.82 2.94 -6.08
CA CYS A 43 8.39 4.22 -6.48
C CYS A 43 9.22 4.84 -5.34
N LEU A 44 8.65 5.02 -4.16
CA LEU A 44 9.36 5.54 -2.97
C LEU A 44 10.55 4.65 -2.59
N GLY A 45 10.38 3.32 -2.69
CA GLY A 45 11.45 2.35 -2.48
C GLY A 45 12.61 2.54 -3.46
N THR A 46 12.35 2.82 -4.73
CA THR A 46 13.43 3.15 -5.68
C THR A 46 14.16 4.43 -5.30
N TYR A 47 13.49 5.47 -4.80
CA TYR A 47 14.16 6.69 -4.32
C TYR A 47 15.00 6.41 -3.07
N LEU A 48 14.49 5.61 -2.12
CA LEU A 48 15.24 5.20 -0.93
C LEU A 48 16.47 4.34 -1.25
N LEU A 49 16.39 3.48 -2.27
CA LEU A 49 17.48 2.59 -2.67
C LEU A 49 18.49 3.25 -3.62
N LYS A 50 18.01 4.14 -4.51
CA LYS A 50 18.85 4.89 -5.45
C LYS A 50 19.71 5.92 -4.70
N ASP A 51 19.19 6.50 -3.62
CA ASP A 51 19.97 7.34 -2.71
C ASP A 51 20.78 6.50 -1.72
N LYS A 52 21.92 6.00 -2.20
CA LYS A 52 23.09 5.83 -1.32
C LYS A 52 23.42 7.25 -0.83
N PRO A 53 23.32 7.52 0.46
CA PRO A 53 22.79 8.76 1.01
C PRO A 53 23.58 10.00 0.57
N LEU A 54 23.05 10.75 -0.41
CA LEU A 54 23.58 12.04 -0.87
C LEU A 54 23.89 12.98 0.31
N TYR A 55 23.02 12.98 1.32
CA TYR A 55 23.22 13.74 2.55
C TYR A 55 24.48 13.32 3.33
N GLU A 56 24.74 12.02 3.46
CA GLU A 56 25.90 11.53 4.24
C GLU A 56 27.21 11.84 3.53
N GLU A 57 27.27 11.65 2.20
CA GLU A 57 28.45 12.01 1.42
C GLU A 57 28.65 13.54 1.37
N LEU A 58 27.57 14.32 1.33
CA LEU A 58 27.66 15.78 1.38
C LEU A 58 28.18 16.26 2.75
N VAL A 59 27.68 15.69 3.85
CA VAL A 59 28.15 16.02 5.21
C VAL A 59 29.62 15.61 5.39
N ASP A 60 30.00 14.40 4.97
CA ASP A 60 31.39 13.93 5.02
C ASP A 60 32.32 14.82 4.19
N TYR A 61 31.88 15.24 2.99
CA TYR A 61 32.63 16.18 2.16
C TYR A 61 32.80 17.54 2.84
N LEU A 62 31.75 18.08 3.47
CA LEU A 62 31.79 19.37 4.15
C LEU A 62 32.71 19.33 5.38
N ASP A 63 32.61 18.29 6.21
CA ASP A 63 33.46 18.13 7.39
C ASP A 63 34.95 18.02 7.00
N LYS A 64 35.25 17.24 5.96
CA LYS A 64 36.60 17.18 5.37
C LYS A 64 37.06 18.54 4.84
N THR A 65 36.17 19.29 4.20
CA THR A 65 36.47 20.62 3.64
C THR A 65 36.78 21.63 4.74
N ILE A 66 36.02 21.64 5.84
CA ILE A 66 36.32 22.47 7.02
C ILE A 66 37.71 22.12 7.57
N ALA A 67 37.99 20.82 7.77
CA ALA A 67 39.28 20.37 8.28
C ALA A 67 40.45 20.77 7.36
N ILE A 68 40.31 20.57 6.04
CA ILE A 68 41.33 20.92 5.06
C ILE A 68 41.56 22.44 5.00
N SER A 69 40.50 23.25 5.05
CA SER A 69 40.62 24.71 5.00
C SER A 69 41.40 25.29 6.20
N LYS A 70 41.37 24.61 7.35
CA LYS A 70 42.13 24.98 8.55
C LYS A 70 43.60 24.59 8.46
N ILE A 71 43.92 23.50 7.76
CA ILE A 71 45.28 22.98 7.62
C ILE A 71 46.01 23.66 6.44
N ASN A 72 45.34 23.77 5.30
CA ASN A 72 45.88 24.35 4.07
C ASN A 72 45.25 25.73 3.83
N TYR A 73 45.57 26.67 4.73
CA TYR A 73 45.01 28.01 4.69
C TYR A 73 45.42 28.76 3.43
N ASN A 74 44.43 29.17 2.63
CA ASN A 74 44.63 30.01 1.46
C ASN A 74 44.18 31.44 1.75
N HIS A 75 45.12 32.40 1.72
CA HIS A 75 44.85 33.81 1.99
C HIS A 75 43.79 34.44 1.06
N GLN A 76 43.57 33.90 -0.14
CA GLN A 76 42.56 34.40 -1.08
C GLN A 76 41.13 33.89 -0.78
N LEU A 77 41.01 32.73 -0.13
CA LEU A 77 39.72 32.07 0.15
C LEU A 77 39.34 32.16 1.63
N GLY A 78 40.30 32.32 2.54
CA GLY A 78 40.08 32.31 3.98
C GLY A 78 39.84 30.89 4.54
N ILE A 79 39.32 30.84 5.78
CA ILE A 79 38.88 29.59 6.42
C ILE A 79 37.46 29.29 5.95
N TYR A 80 37.18 28.05 5.60
CA TYR A 80 35.82 27.63 5.27
C TYR A 80 35.02 27.45 6.55
N GLU A 81 33.96 28.22 6.70
CA GLU A 81 32.99 28.10 7.79
C GLU A 81 31.58 28.02 7.19
N LEU A 82 30.77 27.08 7.70
CA LEU A 82 29.37 27.01 7.30
C LEU A 82 28.64 28.22 7.89
N SER A 83 27.97 28.96 7.02
CA SER A 83 27.04 29.99 7.47
C SER A 83 25.85 29.37 8.21
N GLU A 84 25.20 30.13 9.10
CA GLU A 84 23.98 29.67 9.80
C GLU A 84 22.89 29.22 8.82
N LYS A 85 22.82 29.85 7.64
CA LYS A 85 21.88 29.50 6.56
C LYS A 85 22.20 28.14 5.92
N GLU A 86 23.47 27.79 5.80
CA GLU A 86 23.93 26.49 5.28
C GLU A 86 23.75 25.38 6.31
N LEU A 87 23.92 25.71 7.59
CA LEU A 87 23.64 24.78 8.69
C LEU A 87 22.13 24.46 8.77
N SER A 88 21.26 25.47 8.65
CA SER A 88 19.81 25.26 8.58
C SER A 88 19.41 24.44 7.35
N ALA A 89 20.06 24.66 6.21
CA ALA A 89 19.87 23.88 5.00
C ALA A 89 20.22 22.39 5.16
N LEU A 90 21.30 22.09 5.88
CA LEU A 90 21.66 20.71 6.24
C LEU A 90 20.60 20.07 7.15
N ALA A 91 20.02 20.85 8.07
CA ALA A 91 18.93 20.37 8.91
C ALA A 91 17.67 20.06 8.07
N ASP A 92 17.35 20.89 7.07
CA ASP A 92 16.25 20.65 6.14
C ASP A 92 16.45 19.38 5.31
N GLN A 93 17.68 19.11 4.84
CA GLN A 93 18.00 17.85 4.15
C GLN A 93 17.81 16.63 5.06
N ARG A 94 18.21 16.72 6.34
CA ARG A 94 17.99 15.66 7.33
C ARG A 94 16.50 15.43 7.55
N MET A 95 15.73 16.49 7.72
CA MET A 95 14.28 16.43 7.89
C MET A 95 13.60 15.76 6.69
N TYR A 96 14.00 16.14 5.46
CA TYR A 96 13.50 15.49 4.24
C TYR A 96 13.77 13.99 4.20
N LYS A 97 14.97 13.54 4.58
CA LYS A 97 15.30 12.11 4.67
C LYS A 97 14.38 11.37 5.65
N THR A 98 14.17 11.94 6.83
CA THR A 98 13.26 11.38 7.84
C THR A 98 11.82 11.33 7.34
N LEU A 99 11.36 12.39 6.67
CA LEU A 99 10.02 12.43 6.07
C LEU A 99 9.86 11.39 4.97
N LEU A 100 10.85 11.19 4.10
CA LEU A 100 10.81 10.19 3.05
C LEU A 100 10.71 8.75 3.60
N TRP A 101 11.51 8.43 4.62
CA TRP A 101 11.43 7.13 5.30
C TRP A 101 10.06 6.93 5.97
N THR A 102 9.57 7.96 6.65
CA THR A 102 8.27 7.91 7.33
C THR A 102 7.13 7.75 6.33
N PHE A 103 7.20 8.44 5.20
CA PHE A 103 6.23 8.32 4.10
C PHE A 103 6.25 6.89 3.54
N PHE A 104 7.42 6.32 3.26
CA PHE A 104 7.52 4.93 2.79
C PHE A 104 6.89 3.91 3.77
N PHE A 105 7.16 4.04 5.07
CA PHE A 105 6.57 3.14 6.07
C PHE A 105 5.06 3.37 6.26
N ALA A 106 4.58 4.60 6.17
CA ALA A 106 3.16 4.91 6.19
C ALA A 106 2.44 4.29 4.98
N ASP A 107 3.05 4.37 3.79
CA ASP A 107 2.57 3.72 2.58
C ASP A 107 2.50 2.20 2.70
N LEU A 108 3.54 1.59 3.28
CA LEU A 108 3.56 0.15 3.56
C LEU A 108 2.47 -0.25 4.57
N GLY A 109 2.25 0.59 5.59
CA GLY A 109 1.14 0.44 6.53
C GLY A 109 -0.22 0.50 5.84
N CYS A 110 -0.43 1.48 4.96
CA CYS A 110 -1.65 1.62 4.15
C CYS A 110 -1.91 0.37 3.31
N TYR A 111 -0.87 -0.13 2.64
CA TYR A 111 -0.93 -1.36 1.85
C TYR A 111 -1.38 -2.56 2.70
N LEU A 112 -0.79 -2.74 3.88
CA LEU A 112 -1.15 -3.83 4.79
C LEU A 112 -2.62 -3.72 5.25
N PHE A 113 -3.07 -2.52 5.62
CA PHE A 113 -4.47 -2.30 6.02
C PHE A 113 -5.46 -2.60 4.89
N LEU A 114 -5.16 -2.17 3.66
CA LEU A 114 -5.98 -2.47 2.49
C LEU A 114 -6.01 -3.98 2.19
N ALA A 115 -4.86 -4.65 2.28
CA ALA A 115 -4.76 -6.10 2.11
C ALA A 115 -5.60 -6.85 3.15
N ILE A 116 -5.59 -6.42 4.42
CA ILE A 116 -6.43 -7.00 5.48
C ILE A 116 -7.92 -6.82 5.15
N ALA A 117 -8.35 -5.63 4.70
CA ALA A 117 -9.74 -5.38 4.32
C ALA A 117 -10.20 -6.29 3.16
N ILE A 118 -9.32 -6.50 2.17
CA ILE A 118 -9.56 -7.42 1.05
C ILE A 118 -9.68 -8.87 1.56
N LEU A 119 -8.73 -9.31 2.39
CA LEU A 119 -8.72 -10.67 2.94
C LEU A 119 -9.96 -10.95 3.77
N MET A 120 -10.40 -10.00 4.61
CA MET A 120 -11.64 -10.12 5.39
C MET A 120 -12.84 -10.40 4.48
N TYR A 121 -12.92 -9.77 3.32
CA TYR A 121 -14.03 -9.97 2.39
C TYR A 121 -14.04 -11.32 1.68
N PHE A 122 -12.87 -11.87 1.37
CA PHE A 122 -12.78 -13.18 0.75
C PHE A 122 -12.91 -14.34 1.75
N THR A 123 -12.51 -14.13 3.01
CA THR A 123 -12.48 -15.19 4.03
C THR A 123 -13.76 -15.26 4.86
N ILE A 124 -14.41 -14.12 5.15
CA ILE A 124 -15.58 -14.03 6.03
C ILE A 124 -16.84 -13.77 5.22
N ASP A 125 -17.95 -14.44 5.56
CA ASP A 125 -19.28 -14.09 5.03
C ASP A 125 -19.77 -12.79 5.70
N ILE A 126 -19.50 -11.66 5.03
CA ILE A 126 -19.83 -10.30 5.50
C ILE A 126 -21.33 -10.00 5.46
N SER A 127 -22.12 -10.78 4.72
CA SER A 127 -23.53 -10.48 4.43
C SER A 127 -24.48 -10.57 5.63
N VAL A 128 -24.03 -11.07 6.79
CA VAL A 128 -24.88 -11.22 7.99
C VAL A 128 -24.14 -10.92 9.30
N GLY A 129 -24.77 -10.16 10.19
CA GLY A 129 -24.39 -10.04 11.60
C GLY A 129 -23.27 -9.04 11.88
N ARG A 130 -22.45 -9.32 12.91
CA ARG A 130 -21.39 -8.41 13.40
C ARG A 130 -20.26 -8.20 12.39
N ALA A 131 -20.02 -9.18 11.52
CA ALA A 131 -18.98 -9.10 10.49
C ALA A 131 -19.22 -7.97 9.47
N PHE A 132 -20.49 -7.67 9.17
CA PHE A 132 -20.87 -6.53 8.31
C PHE A 132 -20.35 -5.21 8.88
N ILE A 133 -20.63 -4.95 10.16
CA ILE A 133 -20.24 -3.70 10.82
C ILE A 133 -18.71 -3.59 10.89
N ILE A 134 -18.04 -4.69 11.27
CA ILE A 134 -16.57 -4.72 11.36
C ILE A 134 -15.93 -4.41 10.00
N PHE A 135 -16.43 -5.00 8.91
CA PHE A 135 -15.91 -4.74 7.57
C PHE A 135 -16.01 -3.26 7.19
N TRP A 136 -17.17 -2.62 7.40
CA TRP A 136 -17.35 -1.21 7.05
C TRP A 136 -16.51 -0.25 7.91
N VAL A 137 -16.30 -0.58 9.19
CA VAL A 137 -15.40 0.18 10.07
C VAL A 137 -13.96 0.05 9.59
N VAL A 138 -13.48 -1.17 9.31
CA VAL A 138 -12.13 -1.41 8.81
C VAL A 138 -11.92 -0.73 7.45
N PHE A 139 -12.88 -0.87 6.53
CA PHE A 139 -12.88 -0.20 5.24
C PHE A 139 -12.82 1.32 5.38
N GLY A 140 -13.67 1.89 6.23
CA GLY A 140 -13.70 3.34 6.48
C GLY A 140 -12.38 3.86 7.04
N ILE A 141 -11.78 3.15 8.01
CA ILE A 141 -10.47 3.51 8.55
C ILE A 141 -9.39 3.41 7.48
N ALA A 142 -9.35 2.32 6.70
CA ALA A 142 -8.37 2.14 5.62
C ALA A 142 -8.50 3.22 4.55
N PHE A 143 -9.74 3.60 4.20
CA PHE A 143 -10.03 4.66 3.25
C PHE A 143 -9.58 6.03 3.75
N VAL A 144 -9.93 6.40 4.98
CA VAL A 144 -9.50 7.67 5.60
C VAL A 144 -7.99 7.71 5.73
N TYR A 145 -7.37 6.61 6.15
CA TYR A 145 -5.91 6.49 6.25
C TYR A 145 -5.27 6.72 4.89
N CYS A 146 -5.72 6.03 3.84
CA CYS A 146 -5.18 6.17 2.48
C CYS A 146 -5.24 7.61 1.93
N ILE A 147 -6.34 8.34 2.21
CA ILE A 147 -6.49 9.73 1.80
C ILE A 147 -5.64 10.65 2.67
N ALA A 148 -5.73 10.54 4.00
CA ALA A 148 -5.02 11.44 4.90
C ALA A 148 -3.51 11.33 4.73
N GLU A 149 -3.00 10.09 4.66
CA GLU A 149 -1.59 9.76 4.52
C GLU A 149 -0.99 10.43 3.26
N ILE A 150 -1.55 10.19 2.07
CA ILE A 150 -1.00 10.74 0.83
C ILE A 150 -1.03 12.27 0.81
N HIS A 151 -2.05 12.90 1.39
CA HIS A 151 -2.14 14.36 1.43
C HIS A 151 -1.14 14.94 2.42
N ILE A 152 -1.11 14.44 3.66
CA ILE A 152 -0.21 14.94 4.70
C ILE A 152 1.25 14.82 4.24
N PHE A 153 1.68 13.66 3.77
CA PHE A 153 3.06 13.48 3.33
C PHE A 153 3.39 14.25 2.06
N SER A 154 2.47 14.36 1.10
CA SER A 154 2.72 15.16 -0.10
C SER A 154 2.87 16.65 0.22
N PHE A 155 2.03 17.20 1.11
CA PHE A 155 2.13 18.60 1.53
C PHE A 155 3.40 18.87 2.36
N LEU A 156 3.77 17.95 3.26
CA LEU A 156 5.01 18.07 4.04
C LEU A 156 6.26 18.00 3.15
N MET A 157 6.24 17.19 2.09
CA MET A 157 7.38 17.02 1.17
C MET A 157 7.48 18.12 0.09
N PHE A 158 6.36 18.77 -0.24
CA PHE A 158 6.30 19.80 -1.27
C PHE A 158 7.32 20.94 -1.13
N PRO A 159 7.54 21.58 0.04
CA PRO A 159 8.51 22.66 0.17
C PRO A 159 9.94 22.20 -0.14
N TYR A 160 10.31 21.01 0.33
CA TYR A 160 11.65 20.45 0.16
C TYR A 160 11.98 20.11 -1.29
N SER A 161 11.00 19.64 -2.06
CA SER A 161 11.17 19.25 -3.47
C SER A 161 11.73 20.35 -4.39
N SER A 162 11.45 21.64 -4.09
CA SER A 162 12.02 22.78 -4.83
C SER A 162 13.19 23.46 -4.15
N LEU A 163 13.25 23.37 -2.83
CA LEU A 163 14.26 24.09 -2.05
C LEU A 163 15.59 23.34 -2.07
N LEU A 164 15.57 22.04 -1.79
CA LEU A 164 16.77 21.25 -1.55
C LEU A 164 17.71 21.16 -2.74
N PRO A 165 17.26 20.98 -4.01
CA PRO A 165 18.19 20.96 -5.14
C PRO A 165 19.01 22.25 -5.25
N ASN A 166 18.35 23.41 -5.15
CA ASN A 166 18.97 24.72 -5.26
C ASN A 166 19.92 25.02 -4.10
N VAL A 167 19.52 24.63 -2.89
CA VAL A 167 20.32 24.83 -1.68
C VAL A 167 21.56 23.94 -1.69
N THR A 168 21.41 22.69 -2.12
CA THR A 168 22.52 21.74 -2.28
C THR A 168 23.51 22.26 -3.31
N GLU A 169 23.04 22.74 -4.46
CA GLU A 169 23.90 23.35 -5.49
C GLU A 169 24.69 24.54 -4.93
N LYS A 170 24.02 25.48 -4.24
CA LYS A 170 24.69 26.64 -3.62
C LYS A 170 25.75 26.25 -2.60
N LEU A 171 25.47 25.23 -1.80
CA LEU A 171 26.39 24.73 -0.79
C LEU A 171 27.64 24.12 -1.41
N LEU A 172 27.49 23.27 -2.44
CA LEU A 172 28.63 22.74 -3.17
C LEU A 172 29.43 23.86 -3.84
N ASN A 173 28.77 24.90 -4.37
CA ASN A 173 29.45 26.03 -5.00
C ASN A 173 30.37 26.78 -4.06
N HIS A 174 29.97 26.88 -2.80
CA HIS A 174 30.76 27.50 -1.77
C HIS A 174 31.89 26.58 -1.30
N ALA A 175 31.65 25.29 -1.14
CA ALA A 175 32.63 24.33 -0.62
C ALA A 175 33.73 23.91 -1.62
N ILE A 176 33.39 23.75 -2.90
CA ILE A 176 34.29 23.21 -3.94
C ILE A 176 35.66 23.92 -4.04
N PRO A 177 35.73 25.27 -4.04
CA PRO A 177 37.01 25.97 -4.11
C PRO A 177 37.98 25.66 -2.96
N TYR A 178 37.47 25.26 -1.80
CA TYR A 178 38.28 24.95 -0.61
C TYR A 178 38.82 23.52 -0.60
N ASN A 179 38.17 22.59 -1.32
CA ASN A 179 38.57 21.19 -1.37
C ASN A 179 38.19 20.51 -2.71
N PRO A 180 38.88 20.85 -3.82
CA PRO A 180 38.59 20.24 -5.11
C PRO A 180 38.99 18.76 -5.16
N GLY A 181 40.01 18.33 -4.40
CA GLY A 181 40.48 16.93 -4.38
C GLY A 181 39.49 15.96 -3.72
N GLY A 182 38.68 16.44 -2.78
CA GLY A 182 37.66 15.65 -2.09
C GLY A 182 36.45 15.25 -2.95
N LEU A 183 36.29 15.85 -4.13
CA LEU A 183 35.15 15.56 -5.02
C LEU A 183 35.19 14.15 -5.61
N SER A 184 36.38 13.59 -5.83
CA SER A 184 36.58 12.27 -6.46
C SER A 184 35.80 11.14 -5.78
N GLN A 185 35.67 11.18 -4.45
CA GLN A 185 34.87 10.22 -3.68
C GLN A 185 33.36 10.37 -3.99
N MET A 186 32.87 11.61 -4.04
CA MET A 186 31.48 11.93 -4.34
C MET A 186 31.13 11.60 -5.80
N GLU A 187 32.06 11.86 -6.74
CA GLU A 187 31.95 11.52 -8.17
C GLU A 187 31.82 10.00 -8.38
N GLN A 188 32.70 9.21 -7.75
CA GLN A 188 32.67 7.76 -7.87
C GLN A 188 31.37 7.17 -7.31
N ARG A 189 30.83 7.77 -6.25
CA ARG A 189 29.58 7.32 -5.62
C ARG A 189 28.33 7.69 -6.41
N LEU A 190 28.29 8.91 -6.96
CA LEU A 190 27.18 9.41 -7.76
C LEU A 190 27.22 8.95 -9.23
N GLY A 191 28.37 8.45 -9.70
CA GLY A 191 28.56 8.02 -11.08
C GLY A 191 28.55 9.20 -12.07
N CYS A 192 29.04 10.36 -11.65
CA CYS A 192 29.10 11.59 -12.43
C CYS A 192 30.41 12.34 -12.15
N SER A 193 30.77 13.32 -12.98
CA SER A 193 31.98 14.12 -12.81
C SER A 193 31.64 15.58 -12.49
N PHE A 194 32.39 16.19 -11.58
CA PHE A 194 32.40 17.63 -11.33
C PHE A 194 33.51 18.27 -12.17
N ASP A 195 33.16 18.80 -13.35
CA ASP A 195 34.15 19.52 -14.16
C ASP A 195 34.53 20.86 -13.52
N LEU A 196 35.64 20.86 -12.78
CA LEU A 196 36.22 22.01 -12.09
C LEU A 196 36.38 23.24 -12.99
N ASN A 197 36.63 23.07 -14.30
CA ASN A 197 36.75 24.18 -15.23
C ASN A 197 35.40 24.88 -15.45
N LEU A 198 34.30 24.11 -15.46
CA LEU A 198 32.96 24.68 -15.52
C LEU A 198 32.55 25.32 -14.19
N TYR A 199 33.00 24.78 -13.06
CA TYR A 199 32.80 25.39 -11.74
C TYR A 199 33.52 26.74 -11.63
N ALA A 200 34.78 26.82 -12.08
CA ALA A 200 35.57 28.05 -12.09
C ALA A 200 35.06 29.09 -13.09
N ALA A 201 34.53 28.68 -14.24
CA ALA A 201 34.01 29.58 -15.27
C ALA A 201 32.52 29.96 -15.11
N GLN A 202 31.83 29.47 -14.06
CA GLN A 202 30.37 29.62 -13.88
C GLN A 202 29.52 29.19 -15.10
N ARG A 203 30.04 28.32 -15.97
CA ARG A 203 29.37 27.87 -17.21
C ARG A 203 28.54 26.59 -17.04
N ARG A 204 28.27 26.16 -15.81
CA ARG A 204 27.60 24.89 -15.50
C ARG A 204 26.20 24.75 -16.10
N ARG A 205 25.43 25.84 -16.13
CA ARG A 205 24.11 25.88 -16.77
C ARG A 205 24.15 25.69 -18.29
N GLN A 206 25.30 25.89 -18.93
CA GLN A 206 25.47 25.72 -20.37
C GLN A 206 25.77 24.27 -20.76
N ASN A 207 26.28 23.43 -19.84
CA ASN A 207 26.57 22.01 -20.07
C ASN A 207 26.22 21.14 -18.86
N PRO A 208 24.92 20.99 -18.53
CA PRO A 208 24.49 20.25 -17.34
C PRO A 208 24.86 18.75 -17.39
N MET A 209 25.00 18.16 -18.58
CA MET A 209 25.35 16.75 -18.76
C MET A 209 26.79 16.40 -18.34
N ASN A 210 27.66 17.40 -18.21
CA ASN A 210 29.06 17.22 -17.78
C ASN A 210 29.25 17.56 -16.30
N THR A 211 28.16 17.66 -15.54
CA THR A 211 28.15 17.98 -14.11
C THR A 211 27.29 16.98 -13.35
N CYS A 212 27.50 16.88 -12.04
CA CYS A 212 26.66 16.08 -11.16
C CYS A 212 25.30 16.73 -10.81
N ASP A 213 25.05 17.97 -11.23
CA ASP A 213 23.83 18.73 -10.89
C ASP A 213 22.53 17.98 -11.25
N PRO A 214 22.41 17.29 -12.43
CA PRO A 214 21.23 16.49 -12.74
C PRO A 214 21.05 15.31 -11.78
N GLN A 215 22.12 14.62 -11.39
CA GLN A 215 22.04 13.50 -10.46
C GLN A 215 21.58 13.95 -9.08
N ILE A 216 22.18 15.03 -8.57
CA ILE A 216 21.80 15.67 -7.28
C ILE A 216 20.33 16.10 -7.31
N SER A 217 19.88 16.74 -8.39
CA SER A 217 18.49 17.17 -8.51
C SER A 217 17.50 16.00 -8.59
N SER A 218 17.92 14.89 -9.20
CA SER A 218 17.11 13.68 -9.38
C SER A 218 16.99 12.80 -8.13
N SER A 219 17.86 12.99 -7.14
CA SER A 219 17.77 12.35 -5.82
C SER A 219 16.56 12.85 -5.03
N PHE A 220 16.14 14.10 -5.24
CA PHE A 220 14.96 14.65 -4.58
C PHE A 220 13.68 14.27 -5.33
N LEU A 221 12.61 13.97 -4.57
CA LEU A 221 11.29 13.75 -5.17
C LEU A 221 10.84 14.99 -5.91
N SER A 222 10.56 14.84 -7.21
CA SER A 222 10.02 15.94 -8.00
C SER A 222 8.59 16.28 -7.59
N LYS A 223 8.22 17.56 -7.71
CA LYS A 223 6.83 18.03 -7.52
C LYS A 223 5.85 17.28 -8.42
N ALA A 224 6.27 17.02 -9.67
CA ALA A 224 5.46 16.28 -10.63
C ALA A 224 5.14 14.86 -10.14
N LEU A 225 6.12 14.18 -9.54
CA LEU A 225 5.94 12.84 -8.98
C LEU A 225 4.97 12.86 -7.79
N LEU A 226 5.13 13.80 -6.85
CA LEU A 226 4.21 13.97 -5.72
C LEU A 226 2.76 14.19 -6.20
N TRP A 227 2.56 15.10 -7.16
CA TRP A 227 1.24 15.32 -7.77
C TRP A 227 0.69 14.07 -8.46
N THR A 228 1.54 13.33 -9.17
CA THR A 228 1.15 12.10 -9.86
C THR A 228 0.70 11.04 -8.85
N LEU A 229 1.43 10.86 -7.75
CA LEU A 229 1.05 9.92 -6.68
C LEU A 229 -0.26 10.31 -6.00
N MET A 230 -0.47 11.61 -5.74
CA MET A 230 -1.75 12.12 -5.22
C MET A 230 -2.91 11.84 -6.18
N LEU A 231 -2.77 12.19 -7.46
CA LEU A 231 -3.81 11.99 -8.48
C LEU A 231 -4.12 10.50 -8.68
N LEU A 232 -3.09 9.65 -8.70
CA LEU A 232 -3.22 8.21 -8.87
C LEU A 232 -4.12 7.57 -7.80
N ARG A 233 -4.08 8.09 -6.57
CA ARG A 233 -4.93 7.62 -5.46
C ARG A 233 -6.29 8.29 -5.39
N LEU A 234 -6.36 9.58 -5.69
CA LEU A 234 -7.62 10.33 -5.60
C LEU A 234 -8.58 9.93 -6.73
N PHE A 235 -8.08 9.60 -7.91
CA PHE A 235 -8.91 9.27 -9.07
C PHE A 235 -9.83 8.05 -8.83
N PRO A 236 -9.33 6.88 -8.36
CA PRO A 236 -10.19 5.75 -7.97
C PRO A 236 -11.24 6.11 -6.92
N VAL A 237 -10.89 6.97 -5.96
CA VAL A 237 -11.79 7.42 -4.90
C VAL A 237 -12.94 8.25 -5.47
N VAL A 238 -12.65 9.21 -6.34
CA VAL A 238 -13.67 10.05 -6.97
C VAL A 238 -14.62 9.20 -7.82
N ILE A 239 -14.08 8.27 -8.61
CA ILE A 239 -14.91 7.33 -9.39
C ILE A 239 -15.81 6.51 -8.48
N PHE A 240 -15.29 5.98 -7.37
CA PHE A 240 -16.08 5.20 -6.42
C PHE A 240 -17.22 6.01 -5.79
N VAL A 241 -16.96 7.24 -5.37
CA VAL A 241 -18.00 8.14 -4.85
C VAL A 241 -19.05 8.41 -5.91
N MET A 242 -18.66 8.66 -7.17
CA MET A 242 -19.60 8.81 -8.28
C MET A 242 -20.44 7.55 -8.53
N LEU A 243 -19.83 6.36 -8.48
CA LEU A 243 -20.52 5.08 -8.69
C LEU A 243 -21.50 4.72 -7.56
N ILE A 244 -21.25 5.18 -6.33
CA ILE A 244 -22.18 5.04 -5.21
C ILE A 244 -23.32 6.05 -5.31
N ALA A 245 -23.01 7.30 -5.67
CA ALA A 245 -23.98 8.39 -5.75
C ALA A 245 -24.95 8.20 -6.92
N HIS A 246 -24.44 7.86 -8.10
CA HIS A 246 -25.23 7.56 -9.27
C HIS A 246 -25.27 6.05 -9.51
N LYS A 247 -26.46 5.45 -9.36
CA LYS A 247 -26.74 4.06 -9.75
C LYS A 247 -26.58 3.87 -11.27
N PHE A 248 -25.36 3.79 -11.75
CA PHE A 248 -25.08 3.45 -13.14
C PHE A 248 -25.19 1.95 -13.36
N ALA A 249 -25.72 1.52 -14.51
CA ALA A 249 -25.79 0.10 -14.91
C ALA A 249 -24.40 -0.59 -14.87
N ILE A 250 -23.34 0.20 -15.10
CA ILE A 250 -21.94 -0.22 -15.03
C ILE A 250 -21.54 -0.75 -13.63
N SER A 251 -22.08 -0.17 -12.56
CA SER A 251 -21.73 -0.59 -11.19
C SER A 251 -22.20 -2.01 -10.88
N SER A 252 -23.35 -2.40 -11.45
CA SER A 252 -23.88 -3.76 -11.32
C SER A 252 -23.09 -4.80 -12.12
N ALA A 253 -22.56 -4.41 -13.29
CA ALA A 253 -21.70 -5.27 -14.09
C ALA A 253 -20.35 -5.51 -13.39
N ILE A 254 -19.76 -4.45 -12.82
CA ILE A 254 -18.51 -4.52 -12.08
C ILE A 254 -18.67 -5.34 -10.79
N ALA A 255 -19.75 -5.15 -10.03
CA ALA A 255 -20.03 -5.95 -8.84
C ALA A 255 -20.15 -7.45 -9.17
N SER A 256 -20.76 -7.79 -10.31
CA SER A 256 -20.88 -9.19 -10.76
C SER A 256 -19.52 -9.84 -11.08
N LEU A 257 -18.52 -9.04 -11.45
CA LEU A 257 -17.18 -9.51 -11.77
C LEU A 257 -16.41 -9.87 -10.49
N VAL A 258 -16.53 -9.03 -9.45
CA VAL A 258 -15.98 -9.30 -8.12
C VAL A 258 -16.64 -10.52 -7.48
N ASP A 259 -17.97 -10.63 -7.59
CA ASP A 259 -18.71 -11.79 -7.07
C ASP A 259 -18.25 -13.09 -7.76
N ARG A 260 -18.05 -13.06 -9.09
CA ARG A 260 -17.49 -14.20 -9.85
C ARG A 260 -16.10 -14.58 -9.34
N MET A 261 -15.23 -13.60 -9.10
CA MET A 261 -13.90 -13.81 -8.52
C MET A 261 -13.98 -14.49 -7.13
N LYS A 262 -14.87 -14.00 -6.26
CA LYS A 262 -15.12 -14.58 -4.93
C LYS A 262 -15.58 -16.04 -5.04
N THR A 263 -16.50 -16.34 -5.97
CA THR A 263 -16.95 -17.72 -6.19
C THR A 263 -15.84 -18.64 -6.70
N LEU A 264 -14.95 -18.17 -7.58
CA LEU A 264 -13.82 -18.97 -8.07
C LEU A 264 -12.83 -19.33 -6.95
N LEU A 265 -12.48 -18.35 -6.11
CA LEU A 265 -11.62 -18.56 -4.93
C LEU A 265 -12.23 -19.56 -3.95
N ARG A 266 -13.51 -19.43 -3.61
CA ARG A 266 -14.23 -20.39 -2.73
C ARG A 266 -14.43 -21.76 -3.38
N HIS A 267 -14.61 -21.83 -4.69
CA HIS A 267 -14.81 -23.10 -5.38
C HIS A 267 -13.54 -23.98 -5.37
N ASN A 268 -12.36 -23.37 -5.48
CA ASN A 268 -11.09 -24.09 -5.31
C ASN A 268 -10.91 -24.63 -3.88
N GLU A 269 -11.30 -23.88 -2.84
CA GLU A 269 -11.27 -24.38 -1.46
C GLU A 269 -12.23 -25.55 -1.24
N THR A 270 -13.48 -25.45 -1.73
CA THR A 270 -14.45 -26.54 -1.60
C THR A 270 -13.98 -27.78 -2.35
N LYS A 271 -13.50 -27.65 -3.59
CA LYS A 271 -12.92 -28.77 -4.36
C LYS A 271 -11.76 -29.45 -3.61
N ASN A 272 -10.85 -28.66 -3.02
CA ASN A 272 -9.74 -29.20 -2.22
C ASN A 272 -10.22 -29.87 -0.93
N ARG A 273 -11.24 -29.34 -0.24
CA ARG A 273 -11.87 -30.00 0.92
C ARG A 273 -12.58 -31.30 0.55
N TYR A 274 -13.27 -31.36 -0.60
CA TYR A 274 -13.95 -32.57 -1.08
C TYR A 274 -12.97 -33.66 -1.53
N ILE A 275 -11.82 -33.30 -2.11
CA ILE A 275 -10.74 -34.25 -2.45
C ILE A 275 -10.12 -34.83 -1.16
N LYS A 276 -9.76 -33.96 -0.20
CA LYS A 276 -9.18 -34.40 1.09
C LYS A 276 -10.13 -35.30 1.90
N LYS A 277 -11.46 -35.10 1.78
CA LYS A 277 -12.47 -35.96 2.42
C LYS A 277 -12.63 -37.32 1.74
N LYS A 278 -12.41 -37.41 0.41
CA LYS A 278 -12.43 -38.71 -0.30
C LYS A 278 -11.25 -39.59 0.11
N ASP A 279 -10.07 -39.00 0.30
CA ASP A 279 -8.88 -39.76 0.68
C ASP A 279 -8.93 -40.28 2.13
N TYR A 280 -9.51 -39.50 3.06
CA TYR A 280 -9.75 -39.97 4.43
C TYR A 280 -10.79 -41.09 4.51
N ARG A 281 -11.82 -41.05 3.65
CA ARG A 281 -12.87 -42.09 3.61
C ARG A 281 -12.40 -43.38 2.92
N LYS A 282 -11.41 -43.30 2.03
CA LYS A 282 -10.87 -44.45 1.30
C LYS A 282 -9.91 -45.31 2.14
N ASN A 283 -9.28 -44.73 3.17
CA ASN A 283 -8.34 -45.45 4.04
C ASN A 283 -8.96 -46.12 5.28
N ASN A 284 -10.23 -45.87 5.59
CA ASN A 284 -10.89 -46.39 6.81
C ASN A 284 -11.89 -47.55 6.59
N TYR A 285 -11.87 -48.22 5.42
CA TYR A 285 -12.64 -49.45 5.16
C TYR A 285 -11.74 -50.67 4.99
N LYS A 286 -10.92 -50.94 6.01
CA LYS A 286 -10.43 -52.29 6.33
C LYS A 286 -10.59 -52.48 7.83
N VAL A 287 -11.83 -52.69 8.24
CA VAL A 287 -12.14 -53.23 9.58
C VAL A 287 -12.61 -54.66 9.33
N ASP A 288 -11.78 -55.60 9.77
CA ASP A 288 -12.02 -57.03 9.71
C ASP A 288 -13.33 -57.39 10.43
N ILE A 289 -14.28 -57.94 9.67
CA ILE A 289 -15.46 -58.58 10.23
C ILE A 289 -15.09 -60.03 10.51
N SER A 290 -14.84 -60.35 11.78
CA SER A 290 -14.92 -61.72 12.26
C SER A 290 -15.63 -61.76 13.63
N ASN A 291 -16.66 -62.62 13.67
CA ASN A 291 -17.37 -63.16 14.84
C ASN A 291 -18.23 -62.21 15.70
N THR A 292 -19.57 -62.39 15.64
CA THR A 292 -20.34 -62.85 16.81
C THR A 292 -21.77 -63.29 16.46
N LYS A 293 -22.23 -64.33 17.18
CA LYS A 293 -23.46 -65.10 17.00
C LYS A 293 -24.71 -64.39 17.55
N THR A 294 -25.84 -64.80 16.99
CA THR A 294 -27.26 -64.60 17.36
C THR A 294 -27.64 -64.96 18.80
N THR A 295 -28.58 -64.20 19.40
CA THR A 295 -29.65 -64.70 20.29
C THR A 295 -30.92 -63.84 20.20
N VAL A 296 -32.05 -64.54 20.20
CA VAL A 296 -33.45 -64.08 20.09
C VAL A 296 -34.08 -64.06 21.49
N ILE A 297 -34.94 -63.07 21.82
CA ILE A 297 -36.09 -63.09 22.77
C ILE A 297 -36.92 -61.84 22.37
N GLY A 298 -38.24 -61.81 22.13
CA GLY A 298 -39.39 -62.56 22.64
C GLY A 298 -40.40 -61.54 23.21
N ALA A 299 -41.50 -61.26 22.50
CA ALA A 299 -42.56 -60.32 22.91
C ALA A 299 -43.60 -60.98 23.83
N PRO A 300 -44.39 -60.18 24.59
CA PRO A 300 -45.78 -60.55 24.87
C PRO A 300 -46.81 -59.41 24.62
N PRO A 301 -48.12 -59.73 24.56
CA PRO A 301 -49.16 -58.94 23.87
C PRO A 301 -50.01 -58.02 24.78
N ALA A 302 -50.80 -57.15 24.13
CA ALA A 302 -51.73 -56.15 24.71
C ALA A 302 -52.92 -56.76 25.50
N PRO A 303 -53.63 -55.98 26.33
CA PRO A 303 -54.93 -55.46 25.85
C PRO A 303 -55.41 -54.11 26.44
N GLY A 304 -56.21 -53.38 25.63
CA GLY A 304 -57.47 -52.76 26.09
C GLY A 304 -57.45 -51.31 26.59
N THR A 305 -57.89 -50.36 25.75
CA THR A 305 -59.13 -49.59 25.99
C THR A 305 -59.58 -48.85 24.72
N ARG A 306 -60.89 -48.89 24.48
CA ARG A 306 -61.62 -48.43 23.30
C ARG A 306 -62.69 -47.44 23.78
N LEU A 307 -62.95 -46.36 23.02
CA LEU A 307 -64.19 -45.54 22.96
C LEU A 307 -64.52 -44.68 24.21
N ALA A 308 -65.19 -43.51 24.17
CA ALA A 308 -65.97 -42.76 23.17
C ALA A 308 -66.04 -41.26 23.62
N PHE A 309 -65.98 -40.26 22.73
CA PHE A 309 -67.08 -39.46 22.15
C PHE A 309 -67.84 -38.45 23.07
N ILE A 310 -67.71 -37.16 22.71
CA ILE A 310 -68.69 -36.05 22.60
C ILE A 310 -69.44 -35.49 23.83
N CYS A 311 -69.37 -34.14 23.90
CA CYS A 311 -70.17 -33.14 24.66
C CYS A 311 -70.09 -33.13 26.19
#